data_AF-A0A2E5ZCC0-F1
#
_entry.id   AF-A0A2E5ZCC0-F1
#
_cell.length_a   1.000
_cell.length_b   1.000
_cell.length_c   1.000
_cell.angle_alpha   90.00
_cell.angle_beta   90.00
_cell.angle_gamma   90.00
#
_symmetry.space_group_name_H-M   'P 1'
#
loop_
_entity.id
_entity.type
_entity.pdbx_description
1 polymer ?
#
loop_
_entity_poly.entity_id
_entity_poly.type
_entity_poly.pdbx_seq_one_letter_code
_entity_poly.pdbx_strand_id
1 'polypeptide(L)'
;MSPDPLLSTIRISMIFSCMFIAARSDFQTLSVRDIHWKIWAIPATIILVFEIASNNSGPANLMTISAMIAVFSICFYRIPDLRRFRDWKIEQITLSMIYLIGIAGILIGSIEFSDTNFVNLVLGEESNETILWWSSLGAILTMMLFLSAWKARIIPGGADVKALILVTLFFPSWAFIPEQMYFSGENTFRIPPSMALFLWAGTYFMLAAPIIFLRNVARGDVSTAPDFKMAWHATKKPVSGIIAGPSWILTEVAGTEDEPRVVNRILPSNPSSPVIFAENIERLESMGVEEAWVATKHPFLVYLFFALIPLMLFGDPLAYLLK
;
A
#
# COMPACT_ATOMS: atom_id res chain seq x y z
N MET A 1 -13.62 12.64 -19.86
CA MET A 1 -13.28 13.75 -18.95
C MET A 1 -11.77 13.95 -18.89
N SER A 2 -11.26 15.11 -19.28
CA SER A 2 -9.83 15.45 -19.15
C SER A 2 -9.56 16.00 -17.73
N PRO A 3 -8.55 15.48 -17.01
CA PRO A 3 -8.24 15.95 -15.67
C PRO A 3 -7.89 17.45 -15.68
N ASP A 4 -8.46 18.22 -14.74
CA ASP A 4 -8.04 19.62 -14.55
C ASP A 4 -6.55 19.64 -14.17
N PRO A 5 -5.68 20.36 -14.91
CA PRO A 5 -4.24 20.34 -14.68
C PRO A 5 -3.84 20.83 -13.29
N LEU A 6 -4.55 21.83 -12.75
CA LEU A 6 -4.29 22.38 -11.42
C LEU A 6 -4.70 21.37 -10.35
N LEU A 7 -5.92 20.82 -10.41
CA LEU A 7 -6.39 19.83 -9.44
C LEU A 7 -5.52 18.57 -9.46
N SER A 8 -5.10 18.15 -10.65
CA SER A 8 -4.24 16.97 -10.80
C SER A 8 -2.84 17.21 -10.24
N THR A 9 -2.27 18.39 -10.44
CA THR A 9 -0.97 18.76 -9.87
C THR A 9 -1.05 18.79 -8.34
N ILE A 10 -2.11 19.39 -7.78
CA ILE A 10 -2.34 19.43 -6.33
C ILE A 10 -2.48 18.00 -5.79
N ARG A 11 -3.32 17.18 -6.44
CA ARG A 11 -3.54 15.77 -6.08
C ARG A 11 -2.24 14.97 -6.05
N ILE A 12 -1.42 15.08 -7.10
CA ILE A 12 -0.11 14.41 -7.18
C ILE A 12 0.81 14.89 -6.06
N SER A 13 0.94 16.21 -5.87
CA SER A 13 1.79 16.77 -4.80
C SER A 13 1.36 16.27 -3.41
N MET A 14 0.05 16.19 -3.17
CA MET A 14 -0.50 15.68 -1.92
C MET A 14 -0.22 14.20 -1.72
N ILE A 15 -0.44 13.34 -2.72
CA ILE A 15 -0.20 11.90 -2.55
C ILE A 15 1.30 11.60 -2.38
N PHE A 16 2.17 12.28 -3.11
CA PHE A 16 3.63 12.14 -2.94
C PHE A 16 4.04 12.57 -1.53
N SER A 17 3.53 13.69 -1.02
CA SER A 17 3.80 14.16 0.34
C SER A 17 3.27 13.20 1.40
N CYS A 18 2.02 12.74 1.25
CA CYS A 18 1.38 11.76 2.13
C CYS A 18 2.19 10.47 2.22
N MET A 19 2.52 9.89 1.07
CA MET A 19 3.24 8.63 0.96
C MET A 19 4.70 8.76 1.40
N PHE A 20 5.36 9.89 1.15
CA PHE A 20 6.72 10.15 1.64
C PHE A 20 6.79 10.16 3.17
N ILE A 21 5.88 10.89 3.82
CA ILE A 21 5.82 10.95 5.30
C ILE A 21 5.49 9.56 5.87
N ALA A 22 4.55 8.84 5.24
CA ALA A 22 4.16 7.50 5.66
C ALA A 22 5.33 6.51 5.52
N ALA A 23 5.99 6.48 4.35
CA ALA A 23 7.13 5.62 4.07
C ALA A 23 8.31 5.92 5.00
N ARG A 24 8.58 7.20 5.30
CA ARG A 24 9.60 7.59 6.28
C ARG A 24 9.25 7.09 7.68
N SER A 25 8.00 7.26 8.13
CA SER A 25 7.54 6.76 9.42
C SER A 25 7.69 5.24 9.49
N ASP A 26 7.25 4.52 8.46
CA ASP A 26 7.30 3.06 8.43
C ASP A 26 8.74 2.53 8.37
N PHE A 27 9.62 3.21 7.65
CA PHE A 27 11.05 2.89 7.61
C PHE A 27 11.73 3.08 8.98
N GLN A 28 11.32 4.09 9.75
CA GLN A 28 11.94 4.40 11.04
C GLN A 28 11.34 3.61 12.20
N THR A 29 10.02 3.41 12.21
CA THR A 29 9.27 2.87 13.37
C THR A 29 8.44 1.63 13.04
N LEU A 30 8.53 1.08 11.82
CA LEU A 30 7.74 -0.07 11.33
C LEU A 30 6.23 0.09 11.57
N SER A 31 5.77 1.34 11.60
CA SER A 31 4.39 1.68 11.87
C SER A 31 4.07 3.08 11.36
N VAL A 32 2.82 3.25 10.95
CA VAL A 32 2.24 4.55 10.61
C VAL A 32 0.98 4.74 11.43
N ARG A 33 0.90 5.86 12.15
CA ARG A 33 -0.23 6.17 13.03
C ARG A 33 -1.50 6.40 12.23
N ASP A 34 -2.63 5.93 12.75
CA ASP A 34 -3.95 6.08 12.11
C ASP A 34 -4.35 7.53 11.84
N ILE A 35 -3.90 8.46 12.69
CA ILE A 35 -4.15 9.88 12.50
C ILE A 35 -3.59 10.42 11.18
N HIS A 36 -2.46 9.87 10.70
CA HIS A 36 -1.85 10.26 9.41
C HIS A 36 -2.85 10.05 8.27
N TRP A 37 -3.38 8.83 8.16
CA TRP A 37 -4.31 8.46 7.11
C TRP A 37 -5.61 9.25 7.17
N LYS A 38 -6.14 9.51 8.38
CA LYS A 38 -7.34 10.31 8.57
C LYS A 38 -7.16 11.77 8.13
N ILE A 39 -6.02 12.38 8.46
CA ILE A 39 -5.71 13.76 8.06
C ILE A 39 -5.63 13.88 6.54
N TRP A 40 -4.95 12.94 5.86
CA TRP A 40 -4.76 12.99 4.41
C TRP A 40 -6.01 12.61 3.61
N ALA A 41 -6.95 11.88 4.19
CA ALA A 41 -8.24 11.60 3.55
C ALA A 41 -9.15 12.84 3.43
N ILE A 42 -8.98 13.83 4.29
CA ILE A 42 -9.75 15.09 4.24
C ILE A 42 -9.49 15.83 2.92
N PRO A 43 -8.24 16.25 2.58
CA PRO A 43 -7.99 16.93 1.33
C PRO A 43 -8.25 16.04 0.11
N ALA A 44 -8.00 14.72 0.19
CA ALA A 44 -8.35 13.78 -0.87
C ALA A 44 -9.84 13.85 -1.23
N THR A 45 -10.70 13.81 -0.20
CA THR A 45 -12.15 13.89 -0.34
C THR A 45 -12.58 15.26 -0.86
N ILE A 46 -12.01 16.35 -0.33
CA ILE A 46 -12.37 17.72 -0.76
C ILE A 46 -12.08 17.90 -2.25
N ILE A 47 -10.90 17.48 -2.72
CA ILE A 47 -10.53 17.59 -4.14
C ILE A 47 -11.48 16.75 -5.00
N LEU A 48 -11.79 15.52 -4.57
CA LEU A 48 -12.69 14.65 -5.32
C LEU A 48 -14.12 15.23 -5.41
N VAL A 49 -14.67 15.73 -4.29
CA VAL A 49 -15.99 16.38 -4.26
C VAL A 49 -15.99 17.61 -5.14
N PHE A 50 -14.96 18.46 -5.04
CA PHE A 50 -14.84 19.67 -5.85
C PHE A 50 -14.78 19.33 -7.33
N GLU A 51 -13.95 18.36 -7.74
CA GLU A 51 -13.83 17.97 -9.14
C GLU A 51 -15.15 17.39 -9.68
N ILE A 52 -15.82 16.48 -8.96
CA ILE A 52 -17.11 15.94 -9.42
C ILE A 52 -18.19 17.03 -9.47
N ALA A 53 -18.22 17.94 -8.49
CA ALA A 53 -19.20 19.03 -8.45
C ALA A 53 -18.97 20.04 -9.59
N SER A 54 -17.72 20.40 -9.88
CA SER A 54 -17.36 21.33 -10.97
C SER A 54 -17.69 20.78 -12.35
N ASN A 55 -17.72 19.46 -12.52
CA ASN A 55 -18.10 18.81 -13.77
C ASN A 55 -19.62 18.57 -13.90
N ASN A 56 -20.41 19.02 -12.90
CA ASN A 56 -21.87 18.89 -12.86
C ASN A 56 -22.37 17.44 -13.08
N SER A 57 -21.63 16.45 -12.60
CA SER A 57 -21.84 15.03 -12.94
C SER A 57 -23.04 14.36 -12.26
N GLY A 58 -24.05 15.13 -11.82
CA GLY A 58 -25.24 14.62 -11.15
C GLY A 58 -25.06 14.27 -9.66
N PRO A 59 -26.17 14.23 -8.90
CA PRO A 59 -26.15 14.00 -7.46
C PRO A 59 -25.72 12.58 -7.08
N ALA A 60 -26.01 11.57 -7.92
CA ALA A 60 -25.65 10.18 -7.67
C ALA A 60 -24.12 9.98 -7.59
N ASN A 61 -23.37 10.64 -8.48
CA ASN A 61 -21.90 10.60 -8.47
C ASN A 61 -21.31 11.23 -7.20
N LEU A 62 -21.85 12.38 -6.77
CA LEU A 62 -21.43 13.02 -5.51
C LEU A 62 -21.73 12.15 -4.28
N MET A 63 -22.91 11.54 -4.22
CA MET A 63 -23.27 10.64 -3.12
C MET A 63 -22.39 9.38 -3.10
N THR A 64 -21.95 8.89 -4.27
CA THR A 64 -21.08 7.71 -4.38
C THR A 64 -19.69 7.96 -3.77
N ILE A 65 -19.20 9.21 -3.72
CA ILE A 65 -18.00 9.57 -2.95
C ILE A 65 -18.17 9.17 -1.47
N SER A 66 -19.37 9.38 -0.90
CA SER A 66 -19.65 8.99 0.49
C SER A 66 -19.53 7.49 0.71
N ALA A 67 -19.80 6.67 -0.31
CA ALA A 67 -19.57 5.22 -0.25
C ALA A 67 -18.06 4.88 -0.21
N MET A 68 -17.23 5.60 -0.95
CA MET A 68 -15.77 5.44 -0.88
C MET A 68 -15.25 5.82 0.52
N ILE A 69 -15.71 6.94 1.07
CA ILE A 69 -15.38 7.37 2.45
C ILE A 69 -15.86 6.31 3.45
N ALA A 70 -17.07 5.78 3.26
CA ALA A 70 -17.64 4.74 4.11
C ALA A 70 -16.73 3.51 4.16
N VAL A 71 -16.29 3.02 2.99
CA VAL A 71 -15.37 1.88 2.90
C VAL A 71 -14.03 2.20 3.56
N PHE A 72 -13.45 3.37 3.29
CA PHE A 72 -12.18 3.76 3.93
C PHE A 72 -12.29 3.86 5.46
N SER A 73 -13.44 4.30 5.98
CA SER A 73 -13.65 4.45 7.42
C SER A 73 -13.57 3.12 8.19
N ILE A 74 -13.85 1.98 7.52
CA ILE A 74 -13.77 0.62 8.09
C ILE A 74 -12.34 0.28 8.53
N CYS A 75 -11.32 0.95 7.99
CA CYS A 75 -9.93 0.82 8.42
C CYS A 75 -9.67 1.30 9.86
N PHE A 76 -10.55 2.14 10.40
CA PHE A 76 -10.35 2.85 11.67
C PHE A 76 -11.48 2.63 12.66
N TYR A 77 -12.70 2.49 12.15
CA TYR A 77 -13.91 2.43 12.95
C TYR A 77 -14.61 1.08 12.77
N ARG A 78 -15.23 0.61 13.85
CA ARG A 78 -16.17 -0.51 13.77
C ARG A 78 -17.48 -0.01 13.16
N ILE A 79 -18.10 -0.84 12.33
CA ILE A 79 -19.43 -0.57 11.77
C ILE A 79 -20.40 -0.33 12.95
N PRO A 80 -21.15 0.80 12.97
CA PRO A 80 -22.12 1.08 14.03
C PRO A 80 -23.17 -0.03 14.14
N ASP A 81 -23.43 -0.49 15.36
CA ASP A 81 -24.46 -1.49 15.62
C ASP A 81 -25.85 -0.82 15.63
N LEU A 82 -26.65 -1.12 14.62
CA LEU A 82 -28.02 -0.60 14.44
C LEU A 82 -28.94 -0.96 15.61
N ARG A 83 -28.66 -2.06 16.33
CA ARG A 83 -29.48 -2.50 17.47
C ARG A 83 -29.36 -1.58 18.68
N ARG A 84 -28.28 -0.79 18.76
CA ARG A 84 -27.97 0.12 19.88
C ARG A 84 -27.98 1.59 19.47
N PHE A 85 -28.81 1.96 18.49
CA PHE A 85 -28.82 3.32 17.93
C PHE A 85 -29.10 4.42 18.96
N ARG A 86 -29.82 4.10 20.03
CA ARG A 86 -30.13 5.04 21.12
C ARG A 86 -28.91 5.48 21.92
N ASP A 87 -27.86 4.65 21.95
CA ASP A 87 -26.64 4.91 22.72
C ASP A 87 -25.51 5.47 21.84
N TRP A 88 -25.82 5.85 20.60
CA TRP A 88 -24.81 6.26 19.65
C TRP A 88 -24.16 7.59 20.04
N LYS A 89 -22.84 7.60 19.99
CA LYS A 89 -22.05 8.84 20.06
C LYS A 89 -22.12 9.58 18.73
N ILE A 90 -21.78 10.87 18.75
CA ILE A 90 -21.74 11.73 17.55
C ILE A 90 -20.95 11.08 16.41
N GLU A 91 -19.80 10.48 16.70
CA GLU A 91 -18.98 9.77 15.70
C GLU A 91 -19.76 8.64 14.99
N GLN A 92 -20.55 7.85 15.72
CA GLN A 92 -21.33 6.75 15.16
C GLN A 92 -22.52 7.27 14.34
N ILE A 93 -23.12 8.38 14.76
CA ILE A 93 -24.18 9.05 14.01
C ILE A 93 -23.62 9.56 12.68
N THR A 94 -22.49 10.27 12.71
CA THR A 94 -21.83 10.79 11.49
C THR A 94 -21.45 9.66 10.54
N LEU A 95 -20.83 8.59 11.03
CA LEU A 95 -20.48 7.43 10.20
C LEU A 95 -21.72 6.78 9.58
N SER A 96 -22.79 6.62 10.34
CA SER A 96 -24.03 6.03 9.83
C SER A 96 -24.69 6.89 8.76
N MET A 97 -24.65 8.22 8.90
CA MET A 97 -25.12 9.14 7.86
C MET A 97 -24.29 9.00 6.58
N ILE A 98 -22.96 8.94 6.68
CA ILE A 98 -22.07 8.72 5.53
C ILE A 98 -22.41 7.39 4.84
N TYR A 99 -22.68 6.33 5.62
CA TYR A 99 -23.04 5.02 5.08
C TYR A 99 -24.38 5.07 4.34
N LEU A 100 -25.39 5.73 4.91
CA LEU A 100 -26.71 5.89 4.28
C LEU A 100 -26.61 6.70 2.98
N ILE A 101 -25.88 7.81 2.97
CA ILE A 101 -25.67 8.63 1.77
C ILE A 101 -24.93 7.81 0.70
N GLY A 102 -23.90 7.05 1.09
CA GLY A 102 -23.16 6.19 0.17
C GLY A 102 -24.03 5.11 -0.46
N ILE A 103 -24.85 4.42 0.34
CA ILE A 103 -25.81 3.41 -0.14
C ILE A 103 -26.82 4.07 -1.09
N ALA A 104 -27.37 5.24 -0.73
CA ALA A 104 -28.29 5.98 -1.60
C ALA A 104 -27.64 6.35 -2.94
N GLY A 105 -26.38 6.80 -2.94
CA GLY A 105 -25.64 7.11 -4.18
C GLY A 105 -25.47 5.90 -5.11
N ILE A 106 -25.17 4.73 -4.54
CA ILE A 106 -25.10 3.48 -5.31
C ILE A 106 -26.47 3.10 -5.85
N LEU A 107 -27.54 3.14 -5.04
CA LEU A 107 -28.88 2.74 -5.46
C LEU A 107 -29.44 3.69 -6.53
N ILE A 108 -29.37 5.00 -6.31
CA ILE A 108 -29.85 6.00 -7.26
C ILE A 108 -29.07 5.90 -8.57
N GLY A 109 -27.73 5.86 -8.49
CA GLY A 109 -26.91 5.72 -9.70
C GLY A 109 -27.12 4.39 -10.42
N SER A 110 -27.44 3.30 -9.69
CA SER A 110 -27.80 2.03 -10.34
C SER A 110 -29.09 2.14 -11.14
N ILE A 111 -30.08 2.93 -10.68
CA ILE A 111 -31.32 3.14 -11.42
C ILE A 111 -31.03 4.03 -12.64
N GLU A 112 -30.30 5.13 -12.44
CA GLU A 112 -30.02 6.14 -13.46
C GLU A 112 -29.08 5.65 -14.57
N PHE A 113 -28.07 4.86 -14.22
CA PHE A 113 -27.00 4.42 -15.13
C PHE A 113 -27.04 2.91 -15.41
N SER A 114 -28.17 2.23 -15.18
CA SER A 114 -28.29 0.77 -15.43
C SER A 114 -28.28 0.41 -16.91
N ASP A 115 -28.87 1.23 -17.77
CA ASP A 115 -29.00 0.99 -19.21
C ASP A 115 -27.70 1.35 -19.95
N THR A 116 -26.61 0.72 -19.52
CA THR A 116 -25.25 0.97 -20.05
C THR A 116 -24.81 -0.20 -20.91
N ASN A 117 -24.28 0.10 -22.10
CA ASN A 117 -23.58 -0.92 -22.88
C ASN A 117 -22.15 -1.08 -22.34
N PHE A 118 -21.84 -2.25 -21.79
CA PHE A 118 -20.52 -2.51 -21.20
C PHE A 118 -19.36 -2.39 -22.19
N VAL A 119 -19.57 -2.68 -23.48
CA VAL A 119 -18.53 -2.52 -24.50
C VAL A 119 -18.22 -1.03 -24.68
N ASN A 120 -19.26 -0.21 -24.87
CA ASN A 120 -19.10 1.24 -24.99
C ASN A 120 -18.51 1.86 -23.71
N LEU A 121 -18.89 1.34 -22.54
CA LEU A 121 -18.36 1.78 -21.26
C LEU A 121 -16.85 1.57 -21.17
N VAL A 122 -16.37 0.38 -21.56
CA VAL A 122 -14.94 0.04 -21.56
C VAL A 122 -14.18 0.82 -22.63
N LEU A 123 -14.80 1.08 -23.78
CA LEU A 123 -14.24 1.91 -24.84
C LEU A 123 -14.27 3.41 -24.51
N GLY A 124 -14.97 3.83 -23.45
CA GLY A 124 -15.10 5.23 -23.05
C GLY A 124 -16.05 6.04 -23.95
N GLU A 125 -16.96 5.38 -24.65
CA GLU A 125 -17.92 5.97 -25.59
C GLU A 125 -19.27 6.32 -24.95
N GLU A 126 -19.46 5.93 -23.68
CA GLU A 126 -20.64 6.28 -22.89
C GLU A 126 -20.62 7.73 -22.39
N SER A 127 -21.74 8.18 -21.81
CA SER A 127 -21.80 9.51 -21.19
C SER A 127 -20.75 9.66 -20.08
N ASN A 128 -20.20 10.88 -19.90
CA ASN A 128 -19.21 11.14 -18.86
C ASN A 128 -19.73 10.80 -17.46
N GLU A 129 -21.02 11.01 -17.19
CA GLU A 129 -21.66 10.74 -15.91
C GLU A 129 -21.75 9.24 -15.63
N THR A 130 -22.15 8.46 -16.63
CA THR A 130 -22.19 7.00 -16.60
C THR A 130 -20.80 6.42 -16.36
N ILE A 131 -19.80 6.88 -17.13
CA ILE A 131 -18.40 6.42 -16.99
C ILE A 131 -17.88 6.71 -15.59
N LEU A 132 -18.15 7.90 -15.05
CA LEU A 132 -17.71 8.32 -13.72
C LEU A 132 -18.35 7.47 -12.62
N TRP A 133 -19.64 7.17 -12.73
CA TRP A 133 -20.34 6.38 -11.72
C TRP A 133 -19.82 4.94 -11.69
N TRP A 134 -19.71 4.29 -12.85
CA TRP A 134 -19.13 2.95 -12.96
C TRP A 134 -17.66 2.90 -12.53
N SER A 135 -16.88 3.93 -12.85
CA SER A 135 -15.50 4.08 -12.37
C SER A 135 -15.44 4.16 -10.85
N SER A 136 -16.34 4.93 -10.22
CA SER A 136 -16.42 5.06 -8.77
C SER A 136 -16.85 3.74 -8.12
N LEU A 137 -17.75 2.99 -8.75
CA LEU A 137 -18.13 1.65 -8.31
C LEU A 137 -16.94 0.67 -8.38
N GLY A 138 -16.18 0.71 -9.47
CA GLY A 138 -14.93 -0.06 -9.60
C GLY A 138 -13.90 0.31 -8.52
N ALA A 139 -13.79 1.58 -8.17
CA ALA A 139 -12.96 2.05 -7.08
C ALA A 139 -13.42 1.47 -5.72
N ILE A 140 -14.72 1.52 -5.43
CA ILE A 140 -15.32 0.93 -4.22
C ILE A 140 -15.03 -0.58 -4.13
N LEU A 141 -15.22 -1.31 -5.22
CA LEU A 141 -14.90 -2.74 -5.31
C LEU A 141 -13.42 -3.01 -5.03
N THR A 142 -12.53 -2.18 -5.58
CA THR A 142 -11.08 -2.26 -5.34
C THR A 142 -10.72 -2.02 -3.87
N MET A 143 -11.33 -1.00 -3.24
CA MET A 143 -11.13 -0.72 -1.82
C MET A 143 -11.61 -1.89 -0.94
N MET A 144 -12.76 -2.48 -1.26
CA MET A 144 -13.28 -3.66 -0.55
C MET A 144 -12.42 -4.90 -0.75
N LEU A 145 -11.81 -5.07 -1.93
CA LEU A 145 -10.86 -6.14 -2.19
C LEU A 145 -9.64 -6.03 -1.28
N PHE A 146 -9.04 -4.83 -1.16
CA PHE A 146 -7.91 -4.61 -0.25
C PHE A 146 -8.29 -4.84 1.22
N LEU A 147 -9.46 -4.36 1.66
CA LEU A 147 -9.96 -4.64 3.01
C LEU A 147 -10.17 -6.14 3.27
N SER A 148 -10.72 -6.85 2.30
CA SER A 148 -10.96 -8.29 2.40
C SER A 148 -9.64 -9.05 2.48
N ALA A 149 -8.67 -8.70 1.62
CA ALA A 149 -7.33 -9.28 1.63
C ALA A 149 -6.61 -9.04 2.97
N TRP A 150 -6.79 -7.86 3.57
CA TRP A 150 -6.25 -7.56 4.90
C TRP A 150 -6.92 -8.39 6.00
N LYS A 151 -8.26 -8.46 6.02
CA LYS A 151 -9.01 -9.25 7.01
C LYS A 151 -8.72 -10.75 6.89
N ALA A 152 -8.51 -11.24 5.68
CA ALA A 152 -8.09 -12.62 5.40
C ALA A 152 -6.61 -12.89 5.70
N ARG A 153 -5.84 -11.88 6.15
CA ARG A 153 -4.39 -11.94 6.41
C ARG A 153 -3.54 -12.30 5.19
N ILE A 154 -4.06 -12.07 3.98
CA ILE A 154 -3.29 -12.19 2.73
C ILE A 154 -2.28 -11.04 2.65
N ILE A 155 -2.71 -9.82 2.99
CA ILE A 155 -1.82 -8.67 3.14
C ILE A 155 -1.58 -8.47 4.65
N PRO A 156 -0.35 -8.70 5.15
CA PRO A 156 -0.08 -8.60 6.59
C PRO A 156 -0.02 -7.14 7.08
N GLY A 157 0.36 -6.20 6.22
CA GLY A 157 0.55 -4.80 6.58
C GLY A 157 -0.73 -3.97 6.54
N GLY A 158 -1.22 -3.56 7.72
CA GLY A 158 -2.38 -2.67 7.81
C GLY A 158 -2.10 -1.26 7.27
N ALA A 159 -0.86 -0.78 7.36
CA ALA A 159 -0.44 0.50 6.79
C ALA A 159 -0.48 0.48 5.25
N ASP A 160 -0.04 -0.62 4.63
CA ASP A 160 -0.05 -0.81 3.18
C ASP A 160 -1.48 -0.78 2.61
N VAL A 161 -2.41 -1.48 3.29
CA VAL A 161 -3.82 -1.50 2.90
C VAL A 161 -4.45 -0.12 3.02
N LYS A 162 -4.20 0.59 4.12
CA LYS A 162 -4.67 1.97 4.31
C LYS A 162 -4.13 2.90 3.22
N ALA A 163 -2.86 2.73 2.83
CA ALA A 163 -2.26 3.48 1.73
C ALA A 163 -2.94 3.20 0.39
N LEU A 164 -3.13 1.94 0.03
CA LEU A 164 -3.76 1.54 -1.23
C LEU A 164 -5.22 2.01 -1.34
N ILE A 165 -5.97 1.93 -0.24
CA ILE A 165 -7.36 2.43 -0.18
C ILE A 165 -7.37 3.96 -0.28
N LEU A 166 -6.45 4.66 0.39
CA LEU A 166 -6.34 6.12 0.27
C LEU A 166 -5.92 6.56 -1.15
N VAL A 167 -5.00 5.84 -1.80
CA VAL A 167 -4.66 6.07 -3.21
C VAL A 167 -5.88 5.90 -4.11
N THR A 168 -6.73 4.90 -3.84
CA THR A 168 -7.99 4.71 -4.56
C THR A 168 -8.96 5.87 -4.35
N LEU A 169 -8.96 6.49 -3.16
CA LEU A 169 -9.74 7.70 -2.90
C LEU A 169 -9.21 8.92 -3.64
N PHE A 170 -7.88 9.05 -3.77
CA PHE A 170 -7.27 10.10 -4.59
C PHE A 170 -7.50 9.88 -6.09
N PHE A 171 -7.40 8.63 -6.54
CA PHE A 171 -7.52 8.24 -7.94
C PHE A 171 -8.53 7.10 -8.11
N PRO A 172 -9.84 7.41 -8.12
CA PRO A 172 -10.88 6.40 -8.33
C PRO A 172 -10.72 5.65 -9.66
N SER A 173 -10.23 6.35 -10.69
CA SER A 173 -9.93 5.79 -12.01
C SER A 173 -8.78 6.55 -12.67
N TRP A 174 -8.34 6.05 -13.83
CA TRP A 174 -7.29 6.68 -14.63
C TRP A 174 -7.67 8.08 -15.15
N ALA A 175 -8.95 8.45 -15.15
CA ALA A 175 -9.40 9.80 -15.52
C ALA A 175 -8.90 10.89 -14.55
N PHE A 176 -8.54 10.50 -13.32
CA PHE A 176 -8.07 11.41 -12.27
C PHE A 176 -6.54 11.55 -12.20
N ILE A 177 -5.82 10.81 -13.07
CA ILE A 177 -4.37 10.84 -13.21
C ILE A 177 -4.06 11.57 -14.52
N PRO A 178 -3.12 12.53 -14.54
CA PRO A 178 -2.63 13.13 -15.77
C PRO A 178 -2.19 12.08 -16.79
N GLU A 179 -2.25 12.45 -18.06
CA GLU A 179 -1.75 11.62 -19.14
C GLU A 179 -0.30 11.21 -18.88
N GLN A 180 -0.04 9.91 -19.02
CA GLN A 180 1.25 9.32 -18.70
C GLN A 180 2.20 9.49 -19.89
N MET A 181 3.39 10.05 -19.65
CA MET A 181 4.34 10.48 -20.69
C MET A 181 4.74 9.37 -21.66
N TYR A 182 4.90 8.13 -21.19
CA TYR A 182 5.40 7.00 -22.00
C TYR A 182 4.35 5.92 -22.26
N PHE A 183 3.10 6.15 -21.84
CA PHE A 183 2.07 5.13 -21.99
C PHE A 183 1.70 4.94 -23.45
N SER A 184 1.96 3.74 -23.96
CA SER A 184 1.83 3.42 -25.38
C SER A 184 0.68 2.45 -25.66
N GLY A 185 -0.24 2.22 -24.70
CA GLY A 185 -1.33 1.25 -24.84
C GLY A 185 -2.60 1.90 -25.37
N GLU A 186 -2.78 1.98 -26.69
CA GLU A 186 -4.07 2.40 -27.26
C GLU A 186 -5.15 1.38 -26.85
N ASN A 187 -6.20 1.85 -26.18
CA ASN A 187 -7.44 1.10 -25.87
C ASN A 187 -7.29 -0.25 -25.14
N THR A 188 -6.23 -0.45 -24.36
CA THR A 188 -6.07 -1.67 -23.54
C THR A 188 -6.86 -1.54 -22.23
N PHE A 189 -7.56 -2.60 -21.85
CA PHE A 189 -8.18 -2.74 -20.52
C PHE A 189 -7.15 -2.43 -19.43
N ARG A 190 -7.41 -1.38 -18.62
CA ARG A 190 -6.52 -0.97 -17.54
C ARG A 190 -7.05 -1.42 -16.19
N ILE A 191 -6.18 -1.97 -15.35
CA ILE A 191 -6.53 -2.27 -13.96
C ILE A 191 -6.64 -0.97 -13.13
N PRO A 192 -7.37 -0.97 -12.01
CA PRO A 192 -7.49 0.20 -11.14
C PRO A 192 -6.12 0.81 -10.74
N PRO A 193 -5.97 2.15 -10.67
CA PRO A 193 -4.66 2.76 -10.44
C PRO A 193 -3.93 2.31 -9.16
N SER A 194 -4.66 2.09 -8.06
CA SER A 194 -4.08 1.57 -6.82
C SER A 194 -3.58 0.13 -6.95
N MET A 195 -4.20 -0.66 -7.83
CA MET A 195 -3.77 -2.02 -8.15
C MET A 195 -2.52 -2.00 -9.04
N ALA A 196 -2.46 -1.10 -10.03
CA ALA A 196 -1.25 -0.84 -10.81
C ALA A 196 -0.09 -0.38 -9.92
N LEU A 197 -0.35 0.50 -8.95
CA LEU A 197 0.63 0.92 -7.94
C LEU A 197 1.16 -0.28 -7.15
N PHE A 198 0.26 -1.17 -6.71
CA PHE A 198 0.64 -2.38 -5.99
C PHE A 198 1.55 -3.30 -6.83
N LEU A 199 1.27 -3.46 -8.13
CA LEU A 199 2.12 -4.25 -9.04
C LEU A 199 3.50 -3.60 -9.25
N TRP A 200 3.55 -2.29 -9.42
CA TRP A 200 4.83 -1.56 -9.50
C TRP A 200 5.64 -1.70 -8.21
N ALA A 201 4.99 -1.59 -7.05
CA ALA A 201 5.64 -1.78 -5.76
C ALA A 201 6.13 -3.22 -5.57
N GLY A 202 5.35 -4.22 -6.01
CA GLY A 202 5.76 -5.62 -6.05
C GLY A 202 7.00 -5.83 -6.92
N THR A 203 7.06 -5.17 -8.08
CA THR A 203 8.24 -5.20 -8.96
C THR A 203 9.47 -4.64 -8.26
N TYR A 204 9.37 -3.47 -7.62
CA TYR A 204 10.49 -2.91 -6.86
C TYR A 204 10.88 -3.77 -5.65
N PHE A 205 9.91 -4.40 -4.98
CA PHE A 205 10.19 -5.34 -3.90
C PHE A 205 10.97 -6.57 -4.40
N MET A 206 10.60 -7.12 -5.57
CA MET A 206 11.31 -8.25 -6.18
C MET A 206 12.76 -7.90 -6.55
N LEU A 207 13.04 -6.65 -6.93
CA LEU A 207 14.40 -6.18 -7.22
C LEU A 207 15.27 -6.03 -5.96
N ALA A 208 14.68 -5.95 -4.76
CA ALA A 208 15.42 -5.76 -3.53
C ALA A 208 16.40 -6.93 -3.25
N ALA A 209 15.97 -8.17 -3.43
CA ALA A 209 16.81 -9.35 -3.18
C ALA A 209 18.04 -9.41 -4.12
N PRO A 210 17.92 -9.28 -5.45
CA PRO A 210 19.07 -9.16 -6.34
C PRO A 210 20.02 -8.02 -5.97
N ILE A 211 19.50 -6.85 -5.57
CA ILE A 211 20.34 -5.70 -5.17
C ILE A 211 21.14 -6.00 -3.90
N ILE A 212 20.49 -6.60 -2.89
CA ILE A 212 21.15 -7.02 -1.63
C ILE A 212 22.24 -8.05 -1.95
N PHE A 213 21.94 -9.03 -2.80
CA PHE A 213 22.88 -10.05 -3.22
C PHE A 213 24.12 -9.45 -3.89
N LEU A 214 23.93 -8.59 -4.90
CA LEU A 214 25.04 -7.93 -5.60
C LEU A 214 25.90 -7.09 -4.65
N ARG A 215 25.27 -6.42 -3.67
CA ARG A 215 25.98 -5.64 -2.65
C ARG A 215 26.86 -6.51 -1.76
N ASN A 216 26.38 -7.68 -1.34
CA ASN A 216 27.15 -8.63 -0.53
C ASN A 216 28.32 -9.21 -1.32
N VAL A 217 28.10 -9.57 -2.60
CA VAL A 217 29.17 -10.04 -3.49
C VAL A 217 30.24 -8.96 -3.69
N ALA A 218 29.83 -7.71 -3.94
CA ALA A 218 30.76 -6.59 -4.12
C ALA A 218 31.59 -6.27 -2.87
N ARG A 219 31.12 -6.65 -1.69
CA ARG A 219 31.83 -6.50 -0.41
C ARG A 219 32.75 -7.67 -0.07
N GLY A 220 32.69 -8.76 -0.83
CA GLY A 220 33.40 -10.00 -0.52
C GLY A 220 32.77 -10.81 0.61
N ASP A 221 31.51 -10.53 0.97
CA ASP A 221 30.81 -11.21 2.07
C ASP A 221 30.45 -12.67 1.74
N VAL A 222 30.52 -13.05 0.45
CA VAL A 222 30.14 -14.37 -0.06
C VAL A 222 31.40 -15.19 -0.39
N SER A 223 31.84 -16.02 0.54
CA SER A 223 33.01 -16.88 0.36
C SER A 223 32.67 -18.37 0.28
N THR A 224 31.56 -18.79 0.89
CA THR A 224 31.13 -20.20 0.93
C THR A 224 29.74 -20.43 0.34
N ALA A 225 29.42 -21.69 0.01
CA ALA A 225 28.10 -22.06 -0.52
C ALA A 225 26.93 -21.72 0.44
N PRO A 226 27.04 -21.89 1.77
CA PRO A 226 26.04 -21.39 2.72
C PRO A 226 25.83 -19.87 2.68
N ASP A 227 26.89 -19.09 2.46
CA ASP A 227 26.81 -17.63 2.39
C ASP A 227 26.03 -17.16 1.16
N PHE A 228 26.08 -17.90 0.06
CA PHE A 228 25.32 -17.58 -1.15
C PHE A 228 23.81 -17.52 -0.87
N LYS A 229 23.32 -18.47 -0.06
CA LYS A 229 21.91 -18.53 0.36
C LYS A 229 21.55 -17.35 1.27
N MET A 230 22.45 -16.97 2.16
CA MET A 230 22.25 -15.85 3.09
C MET A 230 22.27 -14.50 2.35
N ALA A 231 23.20 -14.34 1.42
CA ALA A 231 23.40 -13.12 0.65
C ALA A 231 22.17 -12.70 -0.17
N TRP A 232 21.27 -13.62 -0.47
CA TRP A 232 20.02 -13.34 -1.17
C TRP A 232 19.05 -12.45 -0.38
N HIS A 233 19.07 -12.51 0.95
CA HIS A 233 18.02 -11.90 1.80
C HIS A 233 18.55 -11.25 3.09
N ALA A 234 19.87 -11.29 3.33
CA ALA A 234 20.51 -10.73 4.51
C ALA A 234 21.80 -10.00 4.14
N THR A 235 22.30 -9.15 5.03
CA THR A 235 23.59 -8.46 4.88
C THR A 235 24.51 -8.82 6.03
N LYS A 236 25.80 -8.95 5.78
CA LYS A 236 26.80 -9.17 6.82
C LYS A 236 27.12 -7.83 7.53
N LYS A 237 27.17 -7.85 8.86
CA LYS A 237 27.46 -6.67 9.69
C LYS A 237 28.39 -7.04 10.85
N PRO A 238 29.27 -6.12 11.29
CA PRO A 238 30.08 -6.33 12.47
C PRO A 238 29.19 -6.43 13.71
N VAL A 239 29.46 -7.40 14.58
CA VAL A 239 28.62 -7.69 15.76
C VAL A 239 28.50 -6.47 16.68
N SER A 240 29.61 -5.75 16.89
CA SER A 240 29.67 -4.51 17.68
C SER A 240 28.81 -3.36 17.14
N GLY A 241 28.42 -3.40 15.86
CA GLY A 241 27.58 -2.40 15.21
C GLY A 241 26.11 -2.79 15.08
N ILE A 242 25.71 -3.96 15.59
CA ILE A 242 24.33 -4.46 15.50
C ILE A 242 23.48 -3.80 16.59
N ILE A 243 22.75 -2.76 16.22
CA ILE A 243 21.84 -2.05 17.13
C ILE A 243 20.51 -2.81 17.22
N ALA A 244 19.94 -2.90 18.43
CA ALA A 244 18.57 -3.34 18.63
C ALA A 244 17.59 -2.46 17.82
N GLY A 245 16.96 -3.04 16.80
CA GLY A 245 16.16 -2.30 15.83
C GLY A 245 15.29 -3.22 14.96
N PRO A 246 14.87 -2.80 13.76
CA PRO A 246 14.03 -3.58 12.85
C PRO A 246 14.82 -4.69 12.12
N SER A 247 15.82 -5.28 12.79
CA SER A 247 16.76 -6.24 12.22
C SER A 247 16.71 -7.57 12.95
N TRP A 248 16.70 -8.66 12.19
CA TRP A 248 16.80 -10.02 12.69
C TRP A 248 18.23 -10.52 12.52
N ILE A 249 18.82 -10.96 13.63
CA ILE A 249 20.10 -11.67 13.61
C ILE A 249 19.83 -13.09 13.12
N LEU A 250 20.56 -13.51 12.10
CA LEU A 250 20.40 -14.81 11.45
C LEU A 250 21.57 -15.77 11.71
N THR A 251 22.67 -15.25 12.23
CA THR A 251 23.78 -16.04 12.76
C THR A 251 23.55 -16.30 14.24
N GLU A 252 23.41 -17.56 14.62
CA GLU A 252 23.17 -17.96 16.01
C GLU A 252 24.21 -19.00 16.45
N VAL A 253 24.51 -19.03 17.75
CA VAL A 253 25.29 -20.11 18.35
C VAL A 253 24.33 -21.23 18.73
N ALA A 254 24.46 -22.38 18.08
CA ALA A 254 23.65 -23.58 18.32
C ALA A 254 24.53 -24.76 18.76
N GLY A 255 24.00 -25.63 19.60
CA GLY A 255 24.73 -26.78 20.16
C GLY A 255 24.59 -26.88 21.67
N THR A 256 25.19 -27.91 22.24
CA THR A 256 25.32 -28.09 23.71
C THR A 256 26.44 -27.19 24.22
N GLU A 257 26.48 -26.83 25.51
CA GLU A 257 27.55 -26.01 26.09
C GLU A 257 28.97 -26.58 25.82
N ASP A 258 29.08 -27.91 25.68
CA ASP A 258 30.34 -28.60 25.37
C ASP A 258 30.74 -28.57 23.88
N GLU A 259 29.81 -28.34 22.94
CA GLU A 259 30.08 -28.26 21.49
C GLU A 259 29.30 -27.10 20.82
N PRO A 260 29.62 -25.84 21.11
CA PRO A 260 28.97 -24.71 20.47
C PRO A 260 29.39 -24.59 19.00
N ARG A 261 28.42 -24.42 18.10
CA ARG A 261 28.64 -24.23 16.66
C ARG A 261 27.93 -22.97 16.18
N VAL A 262 28.61 -22.17 15.36
CA VAL A 262 28.01 -21.02 14.69
C VAL A 262 27.20 -21.51 13.48
N VAL A 263 25.90 -21.17 13.43
CA VAL A 263 25.00 -21.59 12.36
C VAL A 263 24.26 -20.39 11.78
N ASN A 264 24.18 -20.35 10.45
CA ASN A 264 23.38 -19.36 9.73
C ASN A 264 22.00 -19.93 9.40
N ARG A 265 20.94 -19.22 9.80
CA ARG A 265 19.54 -19.60 9.59
C ARG A 265 18.83 -18.61 8.67
N ILE A 266 17.90 -19.09 7.86
CA ILE A 266 17.09 -18.21 6.97
C ILE A 266 16.13 -17.33 7.79
N LEU A 267 15.65 -17.87 8.90
CA LEU A 267 14.73 -17.22 9.82
C LEU A 267 15.33 -17.28 11.24
N PRO A 268 15.14 -16.21 12.05
CA PRO A 268 15.57 -16.22 13.43
C PRO A 268 14.80 -17.29 14.22
N SER A 269 15.48 -17.96 15.15
CA SER A 269 14.83 -18.98 16.00
C SER A 269 13.84 -18.36 16.99
N ASN A 270 14.18 -17.19 17.53
CA ASN A 270 13.32 -16.42 18.43
C ASN A 270 13.26 -14.96 17.98
N PRO A 271 12.30 -14.59 17.12
CA PRO A 271 12.09 -13.19 16.81
C PRO A 271 11.47 -12.50 18.03
N SER A 272 12.01 -11.35 18.42
CA SER A 272 11.25 -10.25 19.07
C SER A 272 11.27 -10.11 20.60
N SER A 273 12.40 -10.33 21.27
CA SER A 273 12.63 -9.68 22.58
C SER A 273 13.96 -8.92 22.56
N PRO A 274 14.01 -7.65 23.01
CA PRO A 274 15.26 -6.93 23.20
C PRO A 274 16.24 -7.69 24.11
N VAL A 275 15.71 -8.47 25.06
CA VAL A 275 16.50 -9.31 25.97
C VAL A 275 17.17 -10.46 25.21
N ILE A 276 16.41 -11.19 24.39
CA ILE A 276 16.93 -12.30 23.57
C ILE A 276 17.93 -11.78 22.51
N PHE A 277 17.69 -10.58 21.98
CA PHE A 277 18.59 -9.94 21.05
C PHE A 277 19.95 -9.64 21.68
N ALA A 278 19.96 -9.08 22.89
CA ALA A 278 21.20 -8.80 23.63
C ALA A 278 21.94 -10.09 23.99
N GLU A 279 21.21 -11.11 24.47
CA GLU A 279 21.79 -12.43 24.79
C GLU A 279 22.45 -13.08 23.56
N ASN A 280 21.80 -13.02 22.39
CA ASN A 280 22.37 -13.56 21.16
C ASN A 280 23.65 -12.82 20.73
N ILE A 281 23.70 -11.50 20.89
CA ILE A 281 24.92 -10.72 20.60
C ILE A 281 26.05 -11.12 21.56
N GLU A 282 25.79 -11.20 22.86
CA GLU A 282 26.78 -11.60 23.86
C GLU A 282 27.32 -13.03 23.61
N ARG A 283 26.46 -13.95 23.19
CA ARG A 283 26.89 -15.32 22.80
C ARG A 283 27.76 -15.33 21.56
N LEU A 284 27.50 -14.46 20.58
CA LEU A 284 28.36 -14.32 19.39
C LEU A 284 29.71 -13.70 19.74
N GLU A 285 29.72 -12.67 20.59
CA GLU A 285 30.94 -12.01 21.06
C GLU A 285 31.83 -12.95 21.88
N SER A 286 31.25 -13.73 22.79
CA SER A 286 32.00 -14.70 23.61
C SER A 286 32.62 -15.84 22.78
N MET A 287 32.06 -16.13 21.61
CA MET A 287 32.59 -17.06 20.61
C MET A 287 33.63 -16.43 19.67
N GLY A 288 33.94 -15.13 19.80
CA GLY A 288 34.87 -14.42 18.94
C GLY A 288 34.35 -14.18 17.51
N VAL A 289 33.03 -14.18 17.30
CA VAL A 289 32.44 -13.91 15.99
C VAL A 289 32.48 -12.41 15.72
N GLU A 290 33.27 -11.99 14.74
CA GLU A 290 33.41 -10.56 14.39
C GLU A 290 32.23 -10.04 13.55
N GLU A 291 31.64 -10.90 12.71
CA GLU A 291 30.58 -10.52 11.77
C GLU A 291 29.43 -11.52 11.76
N ALA A 292 28.19 -11.02 11.70
CA ALA A 292 26.97 -11.82 11.66
C ALA A 292 26.07 -11.44 10.48
N TRP A 293 25.31 -12.41 9.98
CA TRP A 293 24.27 -12.18 8.99
C TRP A 293 23.05 -11.55 9.66
N VAL A 294 22.58 -10.45 9.09
CA VAL A 294 21.44 -9.68 9.60
C VAL A 294 20.44 -9.42 8.48
N ALA A 295 19.20 -9.84 8.68
CA ALA A 295 18.08 -9.46 7.82
C ALA A 295 17.46 -8.16 8.32
N THR A 296 17.37 -7.15 7.47
CA THR A 296 16.67 -5.89 7.80
C THR A 296 15.24 -5.99 7.30
N LYS A 297 14.26 -5.59 8.12
CA LYS A 297 12.88 -5.49 7.65
C LYS A 297 12.78 -4.35 6.62
N HIS A 298 12.26 -4.68 5.45
CA HIS A 298 12.00 -3.72 4.38
C HIS A 298 10.49 -3.41 4.36
N PRO A 299 10.05 -2.23 4.84
CA PRO A 299 8.64 -1.91 4.88
C PRO A 299 8.08 -1.78 3.46
N PHE A 300 6.97 -2.47 3.17
CA PHE A 300 6.38 -2.49 1.83
C PHE A 300 5.96 -1.09 1.37
N LEU A 301 5.55 -0.23 2.30
CA LEU A 301 5.16 1.15 2.07
C LEU A 301 6.25 2.02 1.42
N VAL A 302 7.53 1.70 1.63
CA VAL A 302 8.65 2.38 0.96
C VAL A 302 8.62 2.09 -0.54
N TYR A 303 8.34 0.84 -0.92
CA TYR A 303 8.21 0.46 -2.33
C TYR A 303 6.95 1.06 -2.95
N LEU A 304 5.84 1.13 -2.20
CA LEU A 304 4.64 1.85 -2.65
C LEU A 304 4.91 3.33 -2.93
N PHE A 305 5.70 4.00 -2.10
CA PHE A 305 6.09 5.39 -2.35
C PHE A 305 6.88 5.53 -3.66
N PHE A 306 7.94 4.72 -3.85
CA PHE A 306 8.72 4.77 -5.09
C PHE A 306 7.90 4.37 -6.31
N ALA A 307 6.95 3.44 -6.16
CA ALA A 307 6.04 2.99 -7.22
C ALA A 307 5.11 4.08 -7.75
N LEU A 308 4.94 5.20 -7.04
CA LEU A 308 4.25 6.37 -7.60
C LEU A 308 4.95 6.91 -8.85
N ILE A 309 6.27 6.85 -8.91
CA ILE A 309 7.04 7.36 -10.06
C ILE A 309 6.68 6.60 -11.34
N PRO A 310 6.85 5.27 -11.43
CA PRO A 310 6.49 4.54 -12.64
C PRO A 310 4.99 4.54 -12.90
N LEU A 311 4.13 4.61 -11.88
CA LEU A 311 2.69 4.79 -12.08
C LEU A 311 2.38 6.07 -12.86
N MET A 312 2.99 7.19 -12.48
CA MET A 312 2.76 8.49 -13.14
C MET A 312 3.43 8.60 -14.51
N LEU A 313 4.57 7.94 -14.71
CA LEU A 313 5.33 8.02 -15.97
C LEU A 313 4.90 6.99 -17.01
N PHE A 314 4.69 5.75 -16.58
CA PHE A 314 4.43 4.60 -17.45
C PHE A 314 2.98 4.12 -17.37
N GLY A 315 2.23 4.46 -16.33
CA GLY A 315 0.84 4.01 -16.18
C GLY A 315 0.72 2.55 -15.75
N ASP A 316 -0.22 1.83 -16.36
CA ASP A 316 -0.53 0.45 -16.02
C ASP A 316 0.58 -0.50 -16.50
N PRO A 317 1.25 -1.26 -15.60
CA PRO A 317 2.28 -2.22 -16.02
C PRO A 317 1.74 -3.36 -16.88
N LEU A 318 0.47 -3.76 -16.72
CA LEU A 318 -0.13 -4.84 -17.50
C LEU A 318 -0.31 -4.48 -18.97
N ALA A 319 -0.50 -3.19 -19.27
CA ALA A 319 -0.61 -2.71 -20.65
C ALA A 319 0.67 -2.95 -21.47
N TYR A 320 1.83 -3.12 -20.83
CA TYR A 320 3.07 -3.47 -21.51
C TYR A 320 3.27 -4.98 -21.69
N LEU A 321 2.62 -5.79 -20.85
CA LEU A 321 2.70 -7.26 -20.91
C LEU A 321 1.72 -7.86 -21.92
N LEU A 322 0.60 -7.16 -22.16
CA LEU A 322 -0.48 -7.59 -23.05
C LEU A 322 -0.33 -7.05 -24.49
N LYS A 323 0.82 -6.47 -24.82
CA LYS A 323 1.18 -6.04 -26.18
C LYS A 323 1.72 -7.17 -27.03
#